data_AF-A0A7D7MIB5-F1
#
_entry.id   AF-A0A7D7MIB5-F1
#
_cell.length_a   1.000
_cell.length_b   1.000
_cell.length_c   1.000
_cell.angle_alpha   90.00
_cell.angle_beta   90.00
_cell.angle_gamma   90.00
#
_symmetry.space_group_name_H-M   'P 1'
#
loop_
_entity.id
_entity.type
_entity.pdbx_description
1 polymer ?
#
loop_
_entity_poly.entity_id
_entity_poly.type
_entity_poly.pdbx_seq_one_letter_code
_entity_poly.pdbx_strand_id
1 'polypeptide(L)'
;MKIPVMEIFGPTIQGEGMVMGQKTMFVRTAGCDYSCSWCDSKFTWNGTGKSTAMAANDIVTQLKQLGKDAFSHVTISGGNPALHKGIADLVALCRENGWRTAVETQGSIWQDWLTEIDDVTVSPKPPSSGMILDYSKLDAMLGRLSAAQASLKVVVFDEADFFFAEQLHLRYPAFPFFLQVGNDDTQTTDDEQLVQHLLGRYQWLIDRHLSSVALNDAKVLPQLHTLLWGNKRGV
;
A
#
# COMPACT_ATOMS: atom_id res chain seq x y z
N MET A 1 -19.17 -12.76 0.43
CA MET A 1 -19.36 -12.01 -0.85
C MET A 1 -18.16 -12.28 -1.76
N LYS A 2 -18.29 -12.26 -3.09
CA LYS A 2 -17.11 -12.46 -3.98
C LYS A 2 -16.22 -11.22 -4.04
N ILE A 3 -14.91 -11.42 -4.17
CA ILE A 3 -13.87 -10.40 -4.27
C ILE A 3 -13.34 -10.40 -5.71
N PRO A 4 -13.22 -9.24 -6.38
CA PRO A 4 -12.64 -9.17 -7.72
C PRO A 4 -11.10 -9.17 -7.63
N VAL A 5 -10.49 -10.33 -7.83
CA VAL A 5 -9.04 -10.54 -7.68
C VAL A 5 -8.33 -10.40 -9.02
N MET A 6 -7.27 -9.59 -9.05
CA MET A 6 -6.37 -9.40 -10.20
C MET A 6 -5.20 -10.37 -10.16
N GLU A 7 -4.55 -10.47 -9.00
CA GLU A 7 -3.33 -11.26 -8.83
C GLU A 7 -3.31 -11.89 -7.43
N ILE A 8 -2.81 -13.13 -7.36
CA ILE A 8 -2.39 -13.76 -6.10
C ILE A 8 -0.99 -14.32 -6.35
N PHE A 9 -0.03 -13.89 -5.54
CA PHE A 9 1.38 -14.27 -5.70
C PHE A 9 2.13 -14.27 -4.36
N GLY A 10 3.36 -14.78 -4.41
CA GLY A 10 4.23 -14.98 -3.26
C GLY A 10 4.58 -16.45 -3.03
N PRO A 11 5.35 -16.76 -1.97
CA PRO A 11 5.81 -15.83 -0.94
C PRO A 11 6.83 -14.84 -1.49
N THR A 12 6.72 -13.58 -1.08
CA THR A 12 7.68 -12.51 -1.36
C THR A 12 7.89 -11.65 -0.11
N ILE A 13 8.52 -10.49 -0.22
CA ILE A 13 8.66 -9.49 0.84
C ILE A 13 7.71 -8.31 0.61
N GLN A 14 7.12 -7.77 1.68
CA GLN A 14 6.54 -6.43 1.64
C GLN A 14 7.66 -5.44 1.34
N GLY A 15 7.53 -4.69 0.24
CA GLY A 15 8.58 -3.76 -0.18
C GLY A 15 8.45 -2.36 0.42
N GLU A 16 7.40 -2.07 1.18
CA GLU A 16 7.03 -0.72 1.58
C GLU A 16 6.49 -0.61 3.02
N GLY A 17 6.52 0.60 3.57
CA GLY A 17 5.76 0.97 4.76
C GLY A 17 6.18 0.28 6.06
N MET A 18 5.22 0.16 6.99
CA MET A 18 5.47 -0.23 8.38
C MET A 18 6.03 -1.64 8.58
N VAL A 19 5.77 -2.55 7.64
CA VAL A 19 6.27 -3.93 7.65
C VAL A 19 7.19 -4.24 6.47
N MET A 20 7.91 -3.23 5.94
CA MET A 20 8.92 -3.43 4.90
C MET A 20 9.91 -4.56 5.29
N GLY A 21 10.13 -5.51 4.39
CA GLY A 21 10.94 -6.71 4.58
C GLY A 21 10.17 -7.95 5.08
N GLN A 22 8.91 -7.82 5.52
CA GLN A 22 8.09 -8.93 5.98
C GLN A 22 7.82 -9.93 4.86
N LYS A 23 8.12 -11.22 5.06
CA LYS A 23 7.71 -12.28 4.14
C LYS A 23 6.18 -12.41 4.11
N THR A 24 5.56 -12.27 2.95
CA THR A 24 4.11 -12.23 2.79
C THR A 24 3.65 -12.86 1.48
N MET A 25 2.40 -13.31 1.45
CA MET A 25 1.65 -13.48 0.20
C MET A 25 0.96 -12.16 -0.17
N PHE A 26 0.62 -11.97 -1.44
CA PHE A 26 -0.15 -10.82 -1.90
C PHE A 26 -1.48 -11.25 -2.53
N VAL A 27 -2.54 -10.51 -2.22
CA VAL A 27 -3.83 -10.57 -2.91
C VAL A 27 -4.14 -9.17 -3.44
N ARG A 28 -4.05 -8.99 -4.76
CA ARG A 28 -4.34 -7.72 -5.42
C ARG A 28 -5.77 -7.72 -5.94
N THR A 29 -6.62 -6.81 -5.49
CA THR A 29 -8.00 -6.65 -5.96
C THR A 29 -8.10 -5.68 -7.14
N ALA A 30 -9.27 -5.63 -7.77
CA ALA A 30 -9.59 -4.70 -8.84
C ALA A 30 -10.44 -3.53 -8.34
N GLY A 31 -10.49 -2.45 -9.11
CA GLY A 31 -11.30 -1.27 -8.82
C GLY A 31 -10.58 -0.29 -7.90
N CYS A 32 -10.71 1.00 -8.21
CA CYS A 32 -10.22 2.10 -7.40
C CYS A 32 -11.18 3.28 -7.57
N ASP A 33 -11.49 3.97 -6.50
CA ASP A 33 -12.23 5.24 -6.51
C ASP A 33 -11.34 6.43 -6.88
N TYR A 34 -10.02 6.21 -7.04
CA TYR A 34 -9.02 7.20 -7.43
C TYR A 34 -8.39 6.81 -8.78
N SER A 35 -7.85 7.81 -9.48
CA SER A 35 -7.17 7.67 -10.79
C SER A 35 -5.82 8.38 -10.81
N CYS A 36 -5.00 8.12 -9.78
CA CYS A 36 -3.70 8.78 -9.58
C CYS A 36 -2.81 8.75 -10.84
N SER A 37 -2.23 9.89 -11.20
CA SER A 37 -1.40 10.11 -12.39
C SER A 37 -0.23 9.11 -12.51
N TRP A 38 0.44 8.81 -11.40
CA TRP A 38 1.62 7.97 -11.29
C TRP A 38 1.35 6.56 -10.75
N CYS A 39 0.09 6.09 -10.77
CA CYS A 39 -0.23 4.74 -10.27
C CYS A 39 0.58 3.65 -11.03
N ASP A 40 1.40 2.90 -10.30
CA ASP A 40 2.18 1.77 -10.83
C ASP A 40 1.29 0.58 -11.25
N SER A 41 0.09 0.49 -10.67
CA SER A 41 -0.85 -0.61 -10.81
C SER A 41 -2.13 -0.18 -11.55
N LYS A 42 -2.03 0.73 -12.54
CA LYS A 42 -3.16 1.27 -13.32
C LYS A 42 -4.11 0.20 -13.86
N PHE A 43 -3.56 -0.96 -14.24
CA PHE A 43 -4.32 -2.11 -14.76
C PHE A 43 -5.42 -2.62 -13.81
N THR A 44 -5.37 -2.26 -12.53
CA THR A 44 -6.40 -2.60 -11.53
C THR A 44 -7.69 -1.80 -11.70
N TRP A 45 -7.67 -0.62 -12.34
CA TRP A 45 -8.84 0.27 -12.40
C TRP A 45 -9.07 0.93 -13.77
N ASN A 46 -8.09 1.01 -14.66
CA ASN A 46 -8.22 1.67 -15.96
C ASN A 46 -8.85 0.79 -17.06
N GLY A 47 -9.34 -0.41 -16.71
CA GLY A 47 -9.98 -1.34 -17.63
C GLY A 47 -9.04 -2.21 -18.49
N THR A 48 -7.72 -2.08 -18.36
CA THR A 48 -6.79 -2.90 -19.16
C THR A 48 -6.50 -4.27 -18.56
N GLY A 49 -6.66 -4.43 -17.25
CA GLY A 49 -6.51 -5.73 -16.58
C GLY A 49 -7.82 -6.51 -16.47
N LYS A 50 -7.72 -7.80 -16.14
CA LYS A 50 -8.86 -8.70 -15.96
C LYS A 50 -8.88 -9.23 -14.52
N SER A 51 -10.03 -9.15 -13.87
CA SER A 51 -10.25 -9.72 -12.55
C SER A 51 -11.06 -11.01 -12.62
N THR A 52 -10.88 -11.86 -11.62
CA THR A 52 -11.69 -13.04 -11.35
C THR A 52 -12.48 -12.82 -10.07
N ALA A 53 -13.81 -13.00 -10.12
CA ALA A 53 -14.65 -12.92 -8.92
C ALA A 53 -14.51 -14.22 -8.10
N MET A 54 -13.77 -14.16 -7.00
CA MET A 54 -13.41 -15.31 -6.16
C MET A 54 -14.13 -15.26 -4.82
N ALA A 55 -14.51 -16.41 -4.25
CA ALA A 55 -14.89 -16.48 -2.85
C ALA A 55 -13.63 -16.51 -1.96
N ALA A 56 -13.75 -16.09 -0.70
CA ALA A 56 -12.61 -16.06 0.21
C ALA A 56 -11.95 -17.45 0.40
N ASN A 57 -12.74 -18.53 0.42
CA ASN A 57 -12.23 -19.91 0.45
C ASN A 57 -11.39 -20.27 -0.78
N ASP A 58 -11.75 -19.78 -1.97
CA ASP A 58 -10.99 -20.03 -3.20
C ASP A 58 -9.63 -19.31 -3.13
N ILE A 59 -9.62 -18.07 -2.61
CA ILE A 59 -8.40 -17.29 -2.39
C ILE A 59 -7.48 -18.02 -1.40
N VAL A 60 -8.00 -18.45 -0.25
CA VAL A 60 -7.23 -19.20 0.76
C VAL A 60 -6.68 -20.50 0.19
N THR A 61 -7.45 -21.21 -0.62
CA THR A 61 -6.99 -22.43 -1.32
C THR A 61 -5.81 -22.12 -2.23
N GLN A 62 -5.90 -21.06 -3.03
CA GLN A 62 -4.81 -20.65 -3.91
C GLN A 62 -3.57 -20.15 -3.15
N LEU A 63 -3.75 -19.44 -2.04
CA LEU A 63 -2.65 -19.03 -1.16
C LEU A 63 -1.89 -20.25 -0.62
N LYS A 64 -2.60 -21.29 -0.15
CA LYS A 64 -1.99 -22.55 0.30
C LYS A 64 -1.29 -23.30 -0.84
N GLN A 65 -1.85 -23.29 -2.05
CA GLN A 65 -1.24 -23.96 -3.19
C GLN A 65 0.09 -23.30 -3.60
N LEU A 66 0.14 -21.97 -3.62
CA LEU A 66 1.34 -21.21 -4.00
C LEU A 66 2.38 -21.18 -2.88
N GLY A 67 1.96 -20.78 -1.68
CA GLY A 67 2.84 -20.55 -0.53
C GLY A 67 3.15 -21.80 0.28
N LYS A 68 2.35 -22.86 0.16
CA LYS A 68 2.42 -24.06 1.01
C LYS A 68 2.44 -23.66 2.49
N ASP A 69 3.40 -24.16 3.26
CA ASP A 69 3.60 -23.79 4.67
C ASP A 69 4.59 -22.62 4.85
N ALA A 70 5.04 -21.99 3.76
CA ALA A 70 6.13 -21.02 3.78
C ALA A 70 5.68 -19.57 3.99
N PHE A 71 4.53 -19.33 4.60
CA PHE A 71 4.03 -17.98 4.93
C PHE A 71 3.13 -18.00 6.17
N SER A 72 3.06 -16.85 6.84
CA SER A 72 2.18 -16.59 7.98
C SER A 72 1.62 -15.17 7.96
N HIS A 73 1.70 -14.51 6.80
CA HIS A 73 1.30 -13.13 6.57
C HIS A 73 0.74 -12.96 5.15
N VAL A 74 -0.32 -12.17 5.01
CA VAL A 74 -0.99 -11.90 3.72
C VAL A 74 -1.25 -10.39 3.60
N THR A 75 -0.74 -9.77 2.55
CA THR A 75 -0.98 -8.36 2.22
C THR A 75 -2.09 -8.26 1.18
N ILE A 76 -3.13 -7.49 1.50
CA ILE A 76 -4.29 -7.21 0.64
C ILE A 76 -4.13 -5.81 0.05
N SER A 77 -4.15 -5.69 -1.28
CA SER A 77 -3.88 -4.43 -1.99
C SER A 77 -4.71 -4.30 -3.29
N GLY A 78 -4.48 -3.23 -4.06
CA GLY A 78 -4.86 -2.98 -5.46
C GLY A 78 -6.36 -2.87 -5.80
N GLY A 79 -6.80 -2.08 -6.76
CA GLY A 79 -6.78 -0.64 -6.54
C GLY A 79 -7.12 -0.36 -5.07
N ASN A 80 -8.35 -0.02 -4.68
CA ASN A 80 -8.68 0.19 -3.26
C ASN A 80 -9.43 -1.01 -2.67
N PRO A 81 -8.82 -1.86 -1.82
CA PRO A 81 -9.49 -2.98 -1.17
C PRO A 81 -10.72 -2.59 -0.35
N ALA A 82 -10.75 -1.36 0.17
CA ALA A 82 -11.86 -0.83 0.96
C ALA A 82 -13.19 -0.70 0.18
N LEU A 83 -13.16 -0.85 -1.15
CA LEU A 83 -14.38 -0.97 -1.97
C LEU A 83 -15.13 -2.28 -1.73
N HIS A 84 -14.45 -3.32 -1.23
CA HIS A 84 -14.94 -4.70 -1.29
C HIS A 84 -15.29 -5.22 0.11
N LYS A 85 -16.59 -5.33 0.40
CA LYS A 85 -17.07 -5.91 1.67
C LYS A 85 -16.69 -7.38 1.84
N GLY A 86 -16.49 -8.11 0.75
CA GLY A 86 -16.07 -9.53 0.77
C GLY A 86 -14.71 -9.77 1.42
N ILE A 87 -13.87 -8.75 1.57
CA ILE A 87 -12.58 -8.85 2.27
C ILE A 87 -12.75 -9.27 3.73
N ALA A 88 -13.88 -8.94 4.39
CA ALA A 88 -14.16 -9.39 5.75
C ALA A 88 -14.08 -10.93 5.89
N ASP A 89 -14.63 -11.66 4.92
CA ASP A 89 -14.61 -13.13 4.89
C ASP A 89 -13.16 -13.65 4.75
N LEU A 90 -12.32 -12.96 3.96
CA LEU A 90 -10.91 -13.33 3.77
C LEU A 90 -10.09 -13.09 5.03
N VAL A 91 -10.28 -11.95 5.70
CA VAL A 91 -9.58 -11.61 6.95
C VAL A 91 -9.90 -12.64 8.04
N ALA A 92 -11.18 -13.01 8.18
CA ALA A 92 -11.61 -14.04 9.12
C ALA A 92 -10.91 -15.39 8.85
N LEU A 93 -10.91 -15.83 7.59
CA LEU A 93 -10.24 -17.09 7.23
C LEU A 93 -8.72 -17.04 7.41
N CYS A 94 -8.06 -15.90 7.11
CA CYS A 94 -6.63 -15.74 7.39
C CYS A 94 -6.33 -15.95 8.88
N ARG A 95 -7.14 -15.34 9.76
CA ARG A 95 -7.03 -15.50 11.21
C ARG A 95 -7.25 -16.93 11.68
N GLU A 96 -8.26 -17.62 11.14
CA GLU A 96 -8.51 -19.03 11.44
C GLU A 96 -7.33 -19.93 11.08
N ASN A 97 -6.56 -19.56 10.05
CA ASN A 97 -5.33 -20.26 9.65
C ASN A 97 -4.08 -19.77 10.42
N GLY A 98 -4.23 -18.85 11.38
CA GLY A 98 -3.12 -18.28 12.14
C GLY A 98 -2.23 -17.33 11.34
N TRP A 99 -2.72 -16.79 10.22
CA TRP A 99 -2.00 -15.83 9.40
C TRP A 99 -2.37 -14.40 9.76
N ARG A 100 -1.36 -13.54 9.86
CA ARG A 100 -1.54 -12.09 9.99
C ARG A 100 -1.92 -11.47 8.67
N THR A 101 -2.56 -10.30 8.74
CA THR A 101 -3.02 -9.58 7.56
C THR A 101 -2.52 -8.14 7.54
N ALA A 102 -2.13 -7.67 6.36
CA ALA A 102 -1.88 -6.26 6.09
C ALA A 102 -2.83 -5.75 5.00
N VAL A 103 -3.14 -4.46 5.02
CA VAL A 103 -3.91 -3.81 3.95
C VAL A 103 -3.30 -2.47 3.54
N GLU A 104 -3.29 -2.22 2.23
CA GLU A 104 -2.93 -0.92 1.65
C GLU A 104 -4.19 -0.22 1.11
N THR A 105 -4.50 0.97 1.61
CA THR A 105 -5.64 1.79 1.15
C THR A 105 -5.27 3.28 1.09
N GLN A 106 -5.93 4.07 0.24
CA GLN A 106 -5.73 5.52 0.23
C GLN A 106 -6.55 6.29 1.29
N GLY A 107 -7.35 5.60 2.10
CA GLY A 107 -8.09 6.21 3.21
C GLY A 107 -9.40 6.90 2.85
N SER A 108 -9.94 6.64 1.65
CA SER A 108 -11.15 7.29 1.14
C SER A 108 -12.45 6.56 1.49
N ILE A 109 -12.39 5.29 1.90
CA ILE A 109 -13.57 4.45 2.17
C ILE A 109 -13.35 3.66 3.44
N TRP A 110 -14.31 3.71 4.36
CA TRP A 110 -14.31 2.90 5.58
C TRP A 110 -14.97 1.54 5.37
N GLN A 111 -14.40 0.52 6.01
CA GLN A 111 -15.03 -0.78 6.22
C GLN A 111 -14.72 -1.25 7.64
N ASP A 112 -15.68 -1.88 8.31
CA ASP A 112 -15.49 -2.33 9.70
C ASP A 112 -14.39 -3.40 9.82
N TRP A 113 -14.17 -4.20 8.78
CA TRP A 113 -13.09 -5.18 8.77
C TRP A 113 -11.68 -4.55 8.82
N LEU A 114 -11.52 -3.24 8.63
CA LEU A 114 -10.22 -2.58 8.81
C LEU A 114 -9.72 -2.64 10.27
N THR A 115 -10.62 -2.74 11.26
CA THR A 115 -10.21 -2.91 12.67
C THR A 115 -9.71 -4.32 12.98
N GLU A 116 -9.89 -5.25 12.05
CA GLU A 116 -9.57 -6.66 12.18
C GLU A 116 -8.23 -7.02 11.52
N ILE A 117 -7.60 -6.05 10.83
CA ILE A 117 -6.31 -6.16 10.14
C ILE A 117 -5.17 -5.86 11.13
N ASP A 118 -4.08 -6.63 11.06
CA ASP A 118 -2.90 -6.42 11.91
C ASP A 118 -2.12 -5.15 11.52
N ASP A 119 -1.91 -4.94 10.21
CA ASP A 119 -1.08 -3.87 9.66
C ASP A 119 -1.83 -3.04 8.59
N VAL A 120 -2.42 -1.90 8.99
CA VAL A 120 -3.17 -1.00 8.11
C VAL A 120 -2.29 0.16 7.63
N THR A 121 -1.87 0.14 6.37
CA THR A 121 -1.23 1.29 5.74
C THR A 121 -2.29 2.17 5.08
N VAL A 122 -2.50 3.36 5.63
CA VAL A 122 -3.32 4.40 5.00
C VAL A 122 -2.40 5.34 4.25
N SER A 123 -2.62 5.51 2.95
CA SER A 123 -1.79 6.32 2.07
C SER A 123 -2.57 7.45 1.40
N PRO A 124 -2.81 8.57 2.12
CA PRO A 124 -3.42 9.75 1.53
C PRO A 124 -2.58 10.24 0.36
N LYS A 125 -3.24 10.51 -0.77
CA LYS A 125 -2.55 10.82 -2.02
C LYS A 125 -2.21 12.31 -2.09
N PRO A 126 -0.95 12.67 -2.40
CA PRO A 126 -0.48 14.05 -2.43
C PRO A 126 -0.91 14.76 -3.73
N PRO A 127 -0.69 16.08 -3.86
CA PRO A 127 -1.08 16.86 -5.03
C PRO A 127 -0.58 16.33 -6.37
N SER A 128 0.65 15.80 -6.46
CA SER A 128 1.21 15.25 -7.70
C SER A 128 0.37 14.10 -8.30
N SER A 129 -0.44 13.44 -7.47
CA SER A 129 -1.36 12.37 -7.91
C SER A 129 -2.51 12.89 -8.78
N GLY A 130 -2.80 14.18 -8.74
CA GLY A 130 -3.98 14.80 -9.34
C GLY A 130 -5.28 14.57 -8.57
N MET A 131 -5.22 13.91 -7.41
CA MET A 131 -6.39 13.58 -6.58
C MET A 131 -6.57 14.61 -5.46
N ILE A 132 -7.81 14.81 -5.03
CA ILE A 132 -8.15 15.70 -3.92
C ILE A 132 -8.42 14.84 -2.69
N LEU A 133 -7.71 15.09 -1.60
CA LEU A 133 -7.95 14.40 -0.32
C LEU A 133 -9.20 14.95 0.37
N ASP A 134 -10.13 14.05 0.72
CA ASP A 134 -11.25 14.36 1.59
C ASP A 134 -10.86 14.12 3.06
N TYR A 135 -10.45 15.19 3.74
CA TYR A 135 -10.05 15.13 5.15
C TYR A 135 -11.15 14.61 6.07
N SER A 136 -12.42 14.86 5.76
CA SER A 136 -13.53 14.41 6.63
C SER A 136 -13.63 12.89 6.69
N LYS A 137 -13.40 12.22 5.56
CA LYS A 137 -13.37 10.76 5.47
C LYS A 137 -12.13 10.18 6.13
N LEU A 138 -10.97 10.84 5.92
CA LEU A 138 -9.73 10.42 6.55
C LEU A 138 -9.80 10.54 8.08
N ASP A 139 -10.33 11.65 8.60
CA ASP A 139 -10.56 11.87 10.03
C ASP A 139 -11.47 10.76 10.62
N ALA A 140 -12.58 10.46 9.94
CA ALA A 140 -13.51 9.43 10.37
C ALA A 140 -12.89 8.02 10.39
N MET A 141 -12.02 7.71 9.43
CA MET A 141 -11.29 6.44 9.40
C MET A 141 -10.25 6.36 10.50
N LEU A 142 -9.36 7.35 10.61
CA LEU A 142 -8.29 7.36 11.61
C LEU A 142 -8.84 7.43 13.03
N GLY A 143 -9.99 8.08 13.25
CA GLY A 143 -10.68 8.07 14.55
C GLY A 143 -11.20 6.70 15.00
N ARG A 144 -11.23 5.71 14.10
CA ARG A 144 -11.65 4.32 14.39
C ARG A 144 -10.48 3.33 14.41
N LEU A 145 -9.30 3.74 13.95
CA LEU A 145 -8.12 2.89 13.92
C LEU A 145 -7.21 3.19 15.11
N SER A 146 -6.56 2.14 15.62
CA SER A 146 -5.50 2.28 16.62
C SER A 146 -4.16 2.65 15.96
N ALA A 147 -3.39 3.53 16.59
CA ALA A 147 -2.01 3.82 16.16
C ALA A 147 -1.07 2.59 16.27
N ALA A 148 -1.44 1.58 17.06
CA ALA A 148 -0.67 0.33 17.16
C ALA A 148 -0.84 -0.58 15.94
N GLN A 149 -1.95 -0.45 15.19
CA GLN A 149 -2.26 -1.28 14.02
C GLN A 149 -2.15 -0.52 12.70
N ALA A 150 -2.12 0.82 12.73
CA ALA A 150 -2.19 1.64 11.52
C ALA A 150 -1.03 2.62 11.40
N SER A 151 -0.62 2.88 10.17
CA SER A 151 0.37 3.90 9.81
C SER A 151 -0.11 4.78 8.66
N LEU A 152 0.49 5.97 8.55
CA LEU A 152 0.32 6.86 7.43
C LEU A 152 1.54 6.82 6.51
N LYS A 153 1.32 6.70 5.20
CA LYS A 153 2.38 6.65 4.19
C LYS A 153 2.11 7.57 3.02
N VAL A 154 2.90 8.63 2.87
CA VAL A 154 2.79 9.58 1.76
C VAL A 154 3.89 9.30 0.75
N VAL A 155 3.52 9.10 -0.51
CA VAL A 155 4.47 9.03 -1.63
C VAL A 155 4.88 10.45 -2.00
N VAL A 156 6.15 10.71 -2.23
CA VAL A 156 6.68 12.06 -2.48
C VAL A 156 7.39 12.11 -3.83
N PHE A 157 6.90 12.96 -4.73
CA PHE A 157 7.53 13.21 -6.03
C PHE A 157 8.27 14.55 -6.11
N ASP A 158 7.85 15.53 -5.32
CA ASP A 158 8.35 16.91 -5.37
C ASP A 158 8.16 17.63 -4.03
N GLU A 159 8.53 18.92 -3.99
CA GLU A 159 8.40 19.77 -2.80
C GLU A 159 6.94 19.96 -2.35
N ALA A 160 5.98 19.97 -3.28
CA ALA A 160 4.57 20.17 -2.94
C ALA A 160 4.01 18.93 -2.22
N ASP A 161 4.42 17.74 -2.67
CA ASP A 161 4.11 16.49 -1.98
C ASP A 161 4.78 16.40 -0.62
N PHE A 162 6.05 16.85 -0.50
CA PHE A 162 6.77 16.88 0.78
C PHE A 162 6.08 17.80 1.78
N PHE A 163 5.71 19.02 1.38
CA PHE A 163 4.96 19.94 2.22
C PHE A 163 3.59 19.38 2.62
N PHE A 164 2.89 18.72 1.69
CA PHE A 164 1.65 18.01 1.99
C PHE A 164 1.87 16.94 3.07
N ALA A 165 2.97 16.18 2.99
CA ALA A 165 3.31 15.17 3.99
C ALA A 165 3.57 15.78 5.37
N GLU A 166 4.26 16.93 5.46
CA GLU A 166 4.45 17.67 6.72
C GLU A 166 3.11 18.06 7.34
N GLN A 167 2.21 18.66 6.56
CA GLN A 167 0.89 19.07 7.07
C GLN A 167 0.07 17.87 7.56
N LEU A 168 0.16 16.75 6.86
CA LEU A 168 -0.54 15.52 7.22
C LEU A 168 0.02 14.91 8.51
N HIS A 169 1.34 14.90 8.67
CA HIS A 169 1.99 14.40 9.88
C HIS A 169 1.62 15.24 11.11
N LEU A 170 1.65 16.56 10.97
CA LEU A 170 1.24 17.49 12.04
C LEU A 170 -0.23 17.33 12.42
N ARG A 171 -1.10 16.98 11.47
CA ARG A 171 -2.53 16.75 11.73
C ARG A 171 -2.77 15.45 12.51
N TYR A 172 -1.97 14.42 12.27
CA TYR A 172 -2.17 13.07 12.84
C TYR A 172 -0.93 12.57 13.60
N PRO A 173 -0.47 13.30 14.64
CA PRO A 173 0.81 13.02 15.29
C PRO A 173 0.86 11.68 16.04
N ALA A 174 -0.30 11.06 16.30
CA ALA A 174 -0.38 9.78 17.00
C ALA A 174 0.00 8.59 16.11
N PHE A 175 -0.05 8.72 14.78
CA PHE A 175 0.16 7.60 13.87
C PHE A 175 1.61 7.56 13.38
N PRO A 176 2.27 6.38 13.38
CA PRO A 176 3.55 6.20 12.70
C PRO A 176 3.48 6.70 11.26
N PHE A 177 4.46 7.50 10.85
CA PHE A 177 4.41 8.21 9.58
C PHE A 177 5.59 7.84 8.69
N PHE A 178 5.32 7.66 7.41
CA PHE A 178 6.27 7.20 6.42
C PHE A 178 6.25 8.10 5.18
N LEU A 179 7.43 8.50 4.73
CA LEU A 179 7.64 9.09 3.42
C LEU A 179 8.15 8.00 2.48
N GLN A 180 7.53 7.89 1.31
CA GLN A 180 7.93 6.93 0.29
C GLN A 180 8.42 7.64 -0.96
N VAL A 181 9.53 7.19 -1.52
CA VAL A 181 10.03 7.69 -2.81
C VAL A 181 9.03 7.38 -3.91
N GLY A 182 8.63 8.41 -4.67
CA GLY A 182 7.80 8.25 -5.86
C GLY A 182 8.59 7.70 -7.06
N ASN A 183 8.05 6.66 -7.70
CA ASN A 183 8.52 6.13 -8.98
C ASN A 183 7.81 6.82 -10.14
N ASP A 184 8.54 7.66 -10.88
CA ASP A 184 8.05 8.44 -12.02
C ASP A 184 8.15 7.70 -13.36
N ASP A 185 8.87 6.57 -13.42
CA ASP A 185 8.94 5.69 -14.60
C ASP A 185 8.51 4.26 -14.27
N THR A 186 7.20 4.05 -14.30
CA THR A 186 6.58 2.74 -14.03
C THR A 186 6.54 1.83 -15.27
N GLN A 187 7.16 2.21 -16.39
CA GLN A 187 7.08 1.49 -17.67
C GLN A 187 8.43 1.05 -18.21
N THR A 188 9.52 1.70 -17.80
CA THR A 188 10.86 1.28 -18.19
C THR A 188 11.14 -0.18 -17.86
N THR A 189 11.92 -0.80 -18.73
CA THR A 189 12.48 -2.14 -18.59
C THR A 189 14.00 -2.10 -18.35
N ASP A 190 14.59 -0.91 -18.24
CA ASP A 190 15.99 -0.71 -17.88
C ASP A 190 16.11 -0.58 -16.36
N ASP A 191 16.24 -1.74 -15.70
CA ASP A 191 16.27 -1.83 -14.24
C ASP A 191 17.51 -1.12 -13.65
N GLU A 192 18.66 -1.14 -14.32
CA GLU A 192 19.88 -0.49 -13.83
C GLU A 192 19.71 1.03 -13.79
N GLN A 193 19.19 1.60 -14.89
CA GLN A 193 18.90 3.04 -14.95
C GLN A 193 17.83 3.43 -13.93
N LEU A 194 16.75 2.65 -13.82
CA LEU A 194 15.67 2.90 -12.87
C LEU A 194 16.18 2.91 -11.43
N VAL A 195 16.97 1.91 -11.04
CA VAL A 195 17.52 1.81 -9.67
C VAL A 195 18.41 3.00 -9.34
N GLN A 196 19.31 3.40 -10.25
CA GLN A 196 20.17 4.56 -10.04
C GLN A 196 19.36 5.84 -9.87
N HIS A 197 18.33 6.03 -10.71
CA HIS A 197 17.43 7.17 -10.60
C HIS A 197 16.69 7.19 -9.25
N LEU A 198 16.06 6.08 -8.86
CA LEU A 198 15.32 5.98 -7.60
C LEU A 198 16.21 6.16 -6.36
N LEU A 199 17.47 5.71 -6.40
CA LEU A 199 18.42 5.97 -5.30
C LEU A 199 18.79 7.46 -5.20
N GLY A 200 18.95 8.16 -6.32
CA GLY A 200 19.14 9.62 -6.32
C GLY A 200 17.92 10.36 -5.75
N ARG A 201 16.72 9.92 -6.12
CA ARG A 201 15.45 10.44 -5.58
C ARG A 201 15.31 10.17 -4.08
N TYR A 202 15.75 9.00 -3.64
CA TYR A 202 15.76 8.62 -2.23
C TYR A 202 16.71 9.50 -1.42
N GLN A 203 17.92 9.75 -1.91
CA GLN A 203 18.86 10.67 -1.28
C GLN A 203 18.26 12.08 -1.15
N TRP A 204 17.67 12.62 -2.22
CA TRP A 204 17.00 13.93 -2.17
C TRP A 204 15.92 13.99 -1.09
N LEU A 205 15.09 12.95 -0.98
CA LEU A 205 14.01 12.91 0.01
C LEU A 205 14.56 12.83 1.44
N ILE A 206 15.64 12.08 1.66
CA ILE A 206 16.35 12.03 2.95
C ILE A 206 16.89 13.41 3.31
N ASP A 207 17.57 14.10 2.39
CA ASP A 207 18.14 15.43 2.65
C ASP A 207 17.06 16.45 3.04
N ARG A 208 15.88 16.38 2.40
CA ARG A 208 14.70 17.18 2.77
C ARG A 208 14.18 16.82 4.16
N HIS A 209 14.01 15.54 4.45
CA HIS A 209 13.53 15.07 5.75
C HIS A 209 14.47 15.47 6.90
N LEU A 210 15.79 15.32 6.73
CA LEU A 210 16.78 15.72 7.74
C LEU A 210 16.75 17.22 8.09
N SER A 211 16.21 18.04 7.19
CA SER A 211 16.04 19.48 7.39
C SER A 211 14.67 19.86 7.97
N SER A 212 13.72 18.93 8.04
CA SER A 212 12.35 19.18 8.50
C SER A 212 12.18 18.89 9.98
N VAL A 213 11.88 19.93 10.75
CA VAL A 213 11.49 19.79 12.17
C VAL A 213 10.08 19.21 12.33
N ALA A 214 9.25 19.29 11.30
CA ALA A 214 7.88 18.79 11.32
C ALA A 214 7.83 17.27 11.19
N LEU A 215 8.87 16.62 10.67
CA LEU A 215 8.89 15.20 10.35
C LEU A 215 9.88 14.39 11.19
N ASN A 216 10.30 14.88 12.36
CA ASN A 216 11.33 14.23 13.20
C ASN A 216 11.08 12.73 13.48
N ASP A 217 9.82 12.33 13.66
CA ASP A 217 9.45 10.93 13.96
C ASP A 217 8.99 10.14 12.71
N ALA A 218 9.05 10.75 11.52
CA ALA A 218 8.74 10.08 10.27
C ALA A 218 9.90 9.20 9.79
N LYS A 219 9.58 8.14 9.04
CA LYS A 219 10.57 7.26 8.40
C LYS A 219 10.58 7.48 6.90
N VAL A 220 11.75 7.61 6.29
CA VAL A 220 11.90 7.71 4.83
C VAL A 220 12.30 6.35 4.28
N LEU A 221 11.52 5.80 3.34
CA LEU A 221 11.75 4.48 2.76
C LEU A 221 11.64 4.52 1.23
N PRO A 222 12.41 3.68 0.50
CA PRO A 222 12.19 3.45 -0.91
C PRO A 222 11.11 2.37 -1.13
N GLN A 223 10.84 2.02 -2.38
CA GLN A 223 10.14 0.78 -2.74
C GLN A 223 11.17 -0.34 -2.90
N LEU A 224 11.39 -1.15 -1.87
CA LEU A 224 12.46 -2.16 -1.86
C LEU A 224 12.30 -3.20 -2.99
N HIS A 225 11.06 -3.57 -3.31
CA HIS A 225 10.79 -4.51 -4.39
C HIS A 225 11.16 -3.93 -5.77
N THR A 226 10.98 -2.63 -5.99
CA THR A 226 11.39 -1.96 -7.23
C THR A 226 12.91 -1.91 -7.36
N LEU A 227 13.63 -1.76 -6.23
CA LEU A 227 15.09 -1.83 -6.23
C LEU A 227 15.64 -3.23 -6.55
N LEU A 228 14.85 -4.28 -6.31
CA LEU A 228 15.24 -5.68 -6.55
C LEU A 228 14.81 -6.21 -7.92
N TRP A 229 13.64 -5.78 -8.41
CA TRP A 229 12.98 -6.38 -9.57
C TRP A 229 12.39 -5.35 -10.55
N GLY A 230 12.73 -4.06 -10.40
CA GLY A 230 12.21 -2.99 -11.24
C GLY A 230 10.69 -2.92 -11.23
N ASN A 231 10.09 -2.73 -12.41
CA ASN A 231 8.64 -2.65 -12.59
C ASN A 231 7.96 -4.02 -12.80
N LYS A 232 8.66 -5.12 -12.49
CA LYS A 232 8.13 -6.47 -12.67
C LYS A 232 6.90 -6.71 -11.78
N ARG A 233 5.88 -7.36 -12.34
CA ARG A 233 4.67 -7.76 -11.62
C ARG A 233 4.79 -9.17 -11.02
N GLY A 234 3.96 -9.43 -10.00
CA GLY A 234 3.84 -10.75 -9.39
C GLY A 234 5.09 -11.22 -8.65
N VAL A 235 5.91 -10.27 -8.19
CA VAL A 235 7.14 -10.50 -7.42
C VAL A 235 7.03 -9.95 -6.03
#